data_AF-A0A9W9E8Z6-F1
#
_entry.id   AF-A0A9W9E8Z6-F1
#
_cell.length_a   1.000
_cell.length_b   1.000
_cell.length_c   1.000
_cell.angle_alpha   90.00
_cell.angle_beta   90.00
_cell.angle_gamma   90.00
#
_symmetry.space_group_name_H-M   'P 1'
#
loop_
_entity.id
_entity.type
_entity.pdbx_description
1 polymer ?
#
loop_
_entity_poly.entity_id
_entity_poly.type
_entity_poly.pdbx_seq_one_letter_code
_entity_poly.pdbx_strand_id
1 'polypeptide(L)'
;MSTPALSNGTEATSGTPRLIIEFPPAAVADDLSLISAITKLVNLVFIEAEAGIWNHGFVRTSDAEVADFIRKGQLAVAYLASPSSASEEDQETPQKGQLVGCVYVKRASDTMCTLGMLTLDKTHQGLGLGREIFKFVEDYCLSLGCDTLGLDILVPTSYAHPLKTRMEAWYRRLGFQLVRLADFADDYPALAPLLSGPVDYRVFEKKLK
;
A
#
# COMPACT_ATOMS: atom_id res chain seq x y z
N MET A 1 22.35 54.11 20.24
CA MET A 1 21.01 53.59 19.92
C MET A 1 21.22 52.36 19.07
N SER A 2 20.95 51.20 19.65
CA SER A 2 21.28 49.88 19.12
C SER A 2 20.21 49.41 18.14
N THR A 3 20.62 48.95 16.97
CA THR A 3 19.76 48.21 16.04
C THR A 3 20.03 46.72 16.25
N PRO A 4 19.03 45.88 16.62
CA PRO A 4 19.21 44.45 16.55
C PRO A 4 18.78 43.95 15.17
N ALA A 5 19.71 43.26 14.51
CA ALA A 5 19.40 42.37 13.40
C ALA A 5 18.65 41.15 13.95
N LEU A 6 17.41 40.96 13.52
CA LEU A 6 16.67 39.72 13.76
C LEU A 6 17.02 38.72 12.66
N SER A 7 17.44 37.56 13.12
CA SER A 7 17.81 36.38 12.36
C SER A 7 16.71 35.94 11.42
N ASN A 8 17.05 35.74 10.14
CA ASN A 8 16.25 34.91 9.25
C ASN A 8 16.32 33.47 9.75
N GLY A 9 15.23 33.01 10.37
CA GLY A 9 14.97 31.59 10.54
C GLY A 9 14.93 30.94 9.16
N THR A 10 15.72 29.89 8.99
CA THR A 10 15.71 29.05 7.81
C THR A 10 14.35 28.36 7.75
N GLU A 11 13.45 28.85 6.90
CA GLU A 11 12.25 28.11 6.51
C GLU A 11 12.71 26.81 5.86
N ALA A 12 12.53 25.69 6.57
CA ALA A 12 12.61 24.38 5.97
C ALA A 12 11.57 24.35 4.83
N THR A 13 12.06 24.20 3.61
CA THR A 13 11.22 24.10 2.42
C THR A 13 10.29 22.90 2.58
N SER A 14 9.03 23.17 2.95
CA SER A 14 7.96 22.18 3.11
C SER A 14 7.55 21.63 1.74
N GLY A 15 8.43 20.84 1.12
CA GLY A 15 8.08 20.00 -0.02
C GLY A 15 7.06 18.94 0.40
N THR A 16 6.14 18.58 -0.49
CA THR A 16 5.29 17.40 -0.28
C THR A 16 6.19 16.17 -0.10
N PRO A 17 5.99 15.35 0.95
CA PRO A 17 6.79 14.15 1.13
C PRO A 17 6.69 13.27 -0.12
N ARG A 18 7.81 12.62 -0.48
CA ARG A 18 7.92 11.72 -1.63
C ARG A 18 8.24 10.32 -1.15
N LEU A 19 7.82 9.33 -1.95
CA LEU A 19 8.17 7.93 -1.70
C LEU A 19 9.31 7.46 -2.60
N ILE A 20 10.20 6.66 -2.02
CA ILE A 20 11.03 5.69 -2.75
C ILE A 20 10.31 4.35 -2.64
N ILE A 21 9.88 3.81 -3.76
CA ILE A 21 9.13 2.56 -3.84
C ILE A 21 9.92 1.58 -4.70
N GLU A 22 10.10 0.36 -4.20
CA GLU A 22 10.81 -0.68 -4.93
C GLU A 22 10.27 -2.07 -4.58
N PHE A 23 10.53 -3.03 -5.47
CA PHE A 23 10.51 -4.45 -5.11
C PHE A 23 11.88 -4.81 -4.53
N PRO A 24 12.00 -5.13 -3.24
CA PRO A 24 13.29 -5.47 -2.64
C PRO A 24 13.88 -6.74 -3.29
N PRO A 25 15.21 -6.89 -3.36
CA PRO A 25 15.83 -8.14 -3.78
C PRO A 25 15.39 -9.31 -2.90
N ALA A 26 15.28 -10.51 -3.46
CA ALA A 26 14.82 -11.70 -2.74
C ALA A 26 15.61 -12.01 -1.46
N ALA A 27 16.92 -11.67 -1.42
CA ALA A 27 17.77 -11.85 -0.24
C ALA A 27 17.29 -11.03 0.98
N VAL A 28 16.52 -9.97 0.78
CA VAL A 28 15.92 -9.17 1.86
C VAL A 28 14.89 -9.99 2.65
N ALA A 29 14.37 -11.08 2.10
CA ALA A 29 13.44 -11.96 2.82
C ALA A 29 14.04 -12.65 4.05
N ASP A 30 15.37 -12.62 4.20
CA ASP A 30 16.07 -13.17 5.36
C ASP A 30 16.46 -12.08 6.39
N ASP A 31 16.17 -10.79 6.10
CA ASP A 31 16.25 -9.71 7.09
C ASP A 31 15.02 -9.75 8.01
N LEU A 32 15.14 -10.51 9.10
CA LEU A 32 14.07 -10.68 10.08
C LEU A 32 13.59 -9.36 10.69
N SER A 33 14.46 -8.34 10.78
CA SER A 33 14.09 -7.05 11.38
C SER A 33 13.17 -6.27 10.46
N LEU A 34 13.53 -6.17 9.17
CA LEU A 34 12.69 -5.52 8.17
C LEU A 34 11.38 -6.28 7.94
N ILE A 35 11.42 -7.61 7.87
CA ILE A 35 10.21 -8.45 7.76
C ILE A 35 9.25 -8.15 8.90
N SER A 36 9.70 -8.22 10.16
CA SER A 36 8.82 -7.93 11.31
C SER A 36 8.31 -6.48 11.29
N ALA A 37 9.11 -5.52 10.81
CA ALA A 37 8.68 -4.13 10.69
C ALA A 37 7.52 -3.96 9.68
N ILE A 38 7.62 -4.60 8.51
CA ILE A 38 6.58 -4.60 7.48
C ILE A 38 5.31 -5.29 8.02
N THR A 39 5.44 -6.48 8.60
CA THR A 39 4.30 -7.23 9.17
C THR A 39 3.55 -6.41 10.22
N LYS A 40 4.28 -5.76 11.14
CA LYS A 40 3.69 -4.92 12.18
C LYS A 40 2.95 -3.74 11.59
N LEU A 41 3.53 -3.07 10.59
CA LEU A 41 2.90 -1.94 9.91
C LEU A 41 1.59 -2.38 9.22
N VAL A 42 1.62 -3.47 8.45
CA VAL A 42 0.43 -4.02 7.77
C VAL A 42 -0.66 -4.34 8.77
N ASN A 43 -0.36 -5.16 9.78
CA ASN A 43 -1.36 -5.58 10.76
C ASN A 43 -1.94 -4.38 11.55
N LEU A 44 -1.12 -3.39 11.92
CA LEU A 44 -1.57 -2.18 12.60
C LEU A 44 -2.55 -1.34 11.75
N VAL A 45 -2.26 -1.20 10.45
CA VAL A 45 -3.15 -0.47 9.53
C VAL A 45 -4.46 -1.23 9.33
N PHE A 46 -4.39 -2.55 9.13
CA PHE A 46 -5.56 -3.38 8.82
C PHE A 46 -6.48 -3.64 10.01
N ILE A 47 -5.98 -3.67 11.25
CA ILE A 47 -6.82 -3.77 12.46
C ILE A 47 -7.88 -2.66 12.51
N GLU A 48 -7.48 -1.42 12.20
CA GLU A 48 -8.44 -0.31 12.17
C GLU A 48 -9.23 -0.29 10.86
N ALA A 49 -8.56 -0.57 9.73
CA ALA A 49 -9.20 -0.47 8.42
C ALA A 49 -10.31 -1.50 8.19
N GLU A 50 -10.28 -2.60 8.92
CA GLU A 50 -11.23 -3.72 8.81
C GLU A 50 -11.93 -4.01 10.13
N ALA A 51 -11.99 -3.01 11.01
CA ALA A 51 -12.66 -3.11 12.30
C ALA A 51 -14.13 -3.55 12.11
N GLY A 52 -14.48 -4.66 12.76
CA GLY A 52 -15.82 -5.24 12.70
C GLY A 52 -16.08 -6.13 11.48
N ILE A 53 -15.14 -6.30 10.55
CA ILE A 53 -15.27 -7.25 9.41
C ILE A 53 -14.88 -8.67 9.82
N TRP A 54 -13.85 -8.79 10.66
CA TRP A 54 -13.28 -10.06 11.09
C TRP A 54 -13.58 -10.33 12.56
N ASN A 55 -13.66 -11.60 12.92
CA ASN A 55 -13.71 -12.07 14.30
C ASN A 55 -12.39 -11.80 15.02
N HIS A 56 -12.44 -11.79 16.36
CA HIS A 56 -11.27 -11.51 17.19
C HIS A 56 -10.11 -12.48 16.89
N GLY A 57 -8.91 -11.91 16.73
CA GLY A 57 -7.67 -12.67 16.52
C GLY A 57 -7.24 -12.81 15.05
N PHE A 58 -8.04 -12.35 14.09
CA PHE A 58 -7.58 -12.28 12.70
C PHE A 58 -6.41 -11.30 12.57
N VAL A 59 -5.34 -11.76 11.92
CA VAL A 59 -4.21 -10.94 11.50
C VAL A 59 -4.16 -10.95 9.98
N ARG A 60 -3.81 -9.81 9.37
CA ARG A 60 -3.86 -9.65 7.92
C ARG A 60 -2.76 -10.43 7.21
N THR A 61 -1.60 -10.52 7.85
CA THR A 61 -0.41 -11.18 7.32
C THR A 61 0.50 -11.65 8.46
N SER A 62 1.45 -12.51 8.12
CA SER A 62 2.50 -13.01 9.00
C SER A 62 3.90 -12.68 8.45
N ASP A 63 4.93 -12.77 9.30
CA ASP A 63 6.33 -12.63 8.88
C ASP A 63 6.70 -13.63 7.77
N ALA A 64 6.17 -14.85 7.86
CA ALA A 64 6.39 -15.89 6.85
C ALA A 64 5.80 -15.51 5.49
N GLU A 65 4.57 -14.98 5.46
CA GLU A 65 3.92 -14.51 4.23
C GLU A 65 4.62 -13.29 3.65
N VAL A 66 5.00 -12.31 4.48
CA VAL A 66 5.74 -11.13 4.01
C VAL A 66 7.08 -11.55 3.39
N ALA A 67 7.82 -12.46 4.05
CA ALA A 67 9.08 -12.97 3.52
C ALA A 67 8.86 -13.72 2.19
N ASP A 68 7.82 -14.55 2.08
CA ASP A 68 7.47 -15.25 0.85
C ASP A 68 7.11 -14.29 -0.29
N PHE A 69 6.33 -13.24 -0.03
CA PHE A 69 6.02 -12.22 -1.03
C PHE A 69 7.27 -11.49 -1.52
N ILE A 70 8.23 -11.18 -0.64
CA ILE A 70 9.51 -10.58 -1.04
C ILE A 70 10.34 -11.56 -1.87
N ARG A 71 10.46 -12.84 -1.46
CA ARG A 71 11.18 -13.86 -2.25
C ARG A 71 10.63 -13.99 -3.68
N LYS A 72 9.31 -13.86 -3.83
CA LYS A 72 8.61 -13.94 -5.11
C LYS A 72 8.63 -12.64 -5.91
N GLY A 73 9.19 -11.54 -5.38
CA GLY A 73 9.15 -10.23 -6.02
C GLY A 73 7.73 -9.66 -6.14
N GLN A 74 6.85 -10.00 -5.19
CA GLN A 74 5.43 -9.63 -5.20
C GLN A 74 5.07 -8.55 -4.19
N LEU A 75 6.00 -8.14 -3.32
CA LEU A 75 5.78 -7.06 -2.36
C LEU A 75 6.67 -5.88 -2.69
N ALA A 76 6.08 -4.76 -3.09
CA ALA A 76 6.77 -3.49 -3.17
C ALA A 76 6.72 -2.78 -1.80
N VAL A 77 7.82 -2.17 -1.40
CA VAL A 77 7.99 -1.49 -0.12
C VAL A 77 8.24 -0.01 -0.35
N ALA A 78 7.59 0.84 0.45
CA ALA A 78 7.62 2.29 0.32
C ALA A 78 8.32 2.94 1.52
N TYR A 79 9.31 3.78 1.22
CA TYR A 79 10.07 4.55 2.19
C TYR A 79 9.88 6.05 1.92
N LEU A 80 9.93 6.88 2.96
CA LEU A 80 10.09 8.33 2.75
C LEU A 80 11.43 8.61 2.07
N ALA A 81 11.42 9.46 1.07
CA ALA A 81 12.64 10.02 0.50
C ALA A 81 13.28 10.96 1.53
N SER A 82 14.52 10.68 1.91
CA SER A 82 15.35 11.60 2.69
C SER A 82 16.30 12.32 1.73
N PRO A 83 16.50 13.66 1.88
CA PRO A 83 17.54 14.34 1.13
C PRO A 83 18.88 13.66 1.43
N SER A 84 19.67 13.41 0.38
CA SER A 84 20.98 12.80 0.55
C SER A 84 21.85 13.74 1.39
N SER A 85 22.55 13.21 2.39
CA SER A 85 23.55 13.98 3.14
C SER A 85 24.88 14.10 2.35
N ALA A 86 24.86 13.90 1.03
CA ALA A 86 26.04 13.90 0.17
C ALA A 86 26.34 15.31 -0.35
N SER A 87 27.63 15.63 -0.41
CA SER A 87 28.19 16.90 -0.86
C SER A 87 27.80 17.22 -2.31
N GLU A 88 27.86 18.52 -2.66
CA GLU A 88 27.38 19.14 -3.92
C GLU A 88 27.85 18.51 -5.25
N GLU A 89 28.74 17.51 -5.21
CA GLU A 89 29.36 16.87 -6.37
C GLU A 89 28.73 15.51 -6.76
N ASP A 90 27.95 14.87 -5.87
CA ASP A 90 27.24 13.64 -6.17
C ASP A 90 25.80 13.96 -6.61
N GLN A 91 25.37 13.44 -7.76
CA GLN A 91 23.97 13.50 -8.19
C GLN A 91 23.07 13.06 -7.02
N GLU A 92 22.23 13.98 -6.53
CA GLU A 92 21.33 13.78 -5.39
C GLU A 92 20.35 12.63 -5.66
N THR A 93 20.80 11.40 -5.40
CA THR A 93 19.91 10.25 -5.34
C THR A 93 19.27 10.26 -3.96
N PRO A 94 17.94 10.41 -3.86
CA PRO A 94 17.27 10.43 -2.58
C PRO A 94 17.48 9.10 -1.86
N GLN A 95 17.74 9.16 -0.55
CA GLN A 95 18.01 7.97 0.26
C GLN A 95 16.71 7.45 0.89
N LYS A 96 16.62 6.13 1.08
CA LYS A 96 15.51 5.50 1.83
C LYS A 96 15.58 5.94 3.29
N GLY A 97 14.59 6.71 3.70
CA GLY A 97 14.34 7.05 5.09
C GLY A 97 13.43 6.01 5.75
N GLN A 98 12.43 6.50 6.48
CA GLN A 98 11.50 5.66 7.22
C GLN A 98 10.63 4.78 6.32
N LEU A 99 10.47 3.50 6.68
CA LEU A 99 9.44 2.61 6.13
C LEU A 99 8.05 3.15 6.45
N VAL A 100 7.24 3.42 5.42
CA VAL A 100 5.90 3.99 5.59
C VAL A 100 4.81 3.22 4.86
N GLY A 101 5.12 2.22 4.05
CA GLY A 101 4.08 1.45 3.38
C GLY A 101 4.58 0.25 2.59
N CYS A 102 3.63 -0.49 2.04
CA CYS A 102 3.88 -1.57 1.08
C CYS A 102 2.63 -1.82 0.23
N VAL A 103 2.81 -2.54 -0.87
CA VAL A 103 1.71 -3.04 -1.71
C VAL A 103 2.07 -4.40 -2.27
N TYR A 104 1.15 -5.34 -2.15
CA TYR A 104 1.25 -6.66 -2.77
C TYR A 104 0.76 -6.56 -4.21
N VAL A 105 1.55 -7.08 -5.16
CA VAL A 105 1.23 -7.11 -6.58
C VAL A 105 1.56 -8.49 -7.13
N LYS A 106 0.59 -9.12 -7.78
CA LYS A 106 0.79 -10.38 -8.51
C LYS A 106 0.29 -10.26 -9.94
N ARG A 107 0.99 -10.90 -10.87
CA ARG A 107 0.45 -11.15 -12.21
C ARG A 107 -0.61 -12.24 -12.10
N ALA A 108 -1.84 -11.93 -12.50
CA ALA A 108 -2.99 -12.84 -12.45
C ALA A 108 -3.23 -13.54 -13.79
N SER A 109 -2.83 -12.92 -14.90
CA SER A 109 -2.88 -13.51 -16.25
C SER A 109 -1.83 -12.86 -17.16
N ASP A 110 -1.81 -13.23 -18.43
CA ASP A 110 -0.92 -12.61 -19.41
C ASP A 110 -1.16 -11.11 -19.58
N THR A 111 -2.37 -10.62 -19.29
CA THR A 111 -2.77 -9.22 -19.50
C THR A 111 -3.10 -8.46 -18.22
N MET A 112 -3.11 -9.13 -17.06
CA MET A 112 -3.63 -8.57 -15.82
C MET A 112 -2.68 -8.76 -14.63
N CYS A 113 -2.48 -7.68 -13.87
CA CYS A 113 -2.00 -7.75 -12.50
C CYS A 113 -3.14 -7.47 -11.52
N THR A 114 -3.05 -8.03 -10.32
CA THR A 114 -3.89 -7.64 -9.18
C THR A 114 -3.04 -7.03 -8.09
N LEU A 115 -3.53 -5.96 -7.47
CA LEU A 115 -2.95 -5.40 -6.25
C LEU A 115 -3.78 -5.78 -5.02
N GLY A 116 -3.09 -5.91 -3.89
CA GLY A 116 -3.68 -6.15 -2.59
C GLY A 116 -2.80 -5.59 -1.50
N MET A 117 -3.24 -5.69 -0.25
CA MET A 117 -2.45 -5.29 0.93
C MET A 117 -1.84 -3.88 0.82
N LEU A 118 -2.56 -2.95 0.17
CA LEU A 118 -2.11 -1.56 0.05
C LEU A 118 -2.09 -0.93 1.43
N THR A 119 -0.88 -0.70 1.93
CA THR A 119 -0.61 -0.26 3.29
C THR A 119 0.14 1.05 3.24
N LEU A 120 -0.34 2.04 3.97
CA LEU A 120 0.36 3.29 4.22
C LEU A 120 0.15 3.66 5.69
N ASP A 121 1.23 4.02 6.37
CA ASP A 121 1.21 4.50 7.74
C ASP A 121 0.20 5.66 7.86
N LYS A 122 -0.65 5.59 8.88
CA LYS A 122 -1.76 6.54 9.09
C LYS A 122 -1.28 7.98 9.19
N THR A 123 -0.09 8.20 9.77
CA THR A 123 0.52 9.54 9.90
C THR A 123 0.88 10.15 8.55
N HIS A 124 0.93 9.34 7.49
CA HIS A 124 1.27 9.75 6.13
C HIS A 124 0.09 9.64 5.14
N GLN A 125 -1.12 9.29 5.64
CA GLN A 125 -2.33 9.24 4.82
C GLN A 125 -2.88 10.65 4.54
N GLY A 126 -3.63 10.80 3.44
CA GLY A 126 -4.19 12.10 3.03
C GLY A 126 -3.17 13.05 2.37
N LEU A 127 -1.88 12.70 2.36
CA LEU A 127 -0.80 13.49 1.75
C LEU A 127 -0.58 13.19 0.26
N GLY A 128 -1.48 12.45 -0.39
CA GLY A 128 -1.36 12.05 -1.79
C GLY A 128 -0.46 10.84 -2.06
N LEU A 129 0.28 10.34 -1.07
CA LEU A 129 1.26 9.24 -1.23
C LEU A 129 0.63 7.92 -1.72
N GLY A 130 -0.64 7.66 -1.38
CA GLY A 130 -1.36 6.50 -1.92
C GLY A 130 -1.45 6.54 -3.45
N ARG A 131 -1.53 7.73 -4.07
CA ARG A 131 -1.49 7.88 -5.53
C ARG A 131 -0.12 7.60 -6.10
N GLU A 132 0.96 7.92 -5.38
CA GLU A 132 2.33 7.59 -5.79
C GLU A 132 2.52 6.06 -5.82
N ILE A 133 2.00 5.34 -4.81
CA ILE A 133 2.01 3.88 -4.81
C ILE A 133 1.20 3.31 -5.99
N PHE A 134 0.00 3.83 -6.24
CA PHE A 134 -0.79 3.40 -7.40
C PHE A 134 -0.04 3.61 -8.72
N LYS A 135 0.54 4.78 -8.93
CA LYS A 135 1.32 5.07 -10.12
C LYS A 135 2.48 4.08 -10.29
N PHE A 136 3.23 3.79 -9.23
CA PHE A 136 4.30 2.79 -9.26
C PHE A 136 3.77 1.41 -9.69
N VAL A 137 2.63 0.97 -9.15
CA VAL A 137 2.02 -0.33 -9.50
C VAL A 137 1.52 -0.35 -10.95
N GLU A 138 0.92 0.74 -11.43
CA GLU A 138 0.45 0.88 -12.81
C GLU A 138 1.62 0.81 -13.80
N ASP A 139 2.71 1.55 -13.53
CA ASP A 139 3.93 1.54 -14.35
C ASP A 139 4.58 0.14 -14.33
N TYR A 140 4.62 -0.53 -13.17
CA TYR A 140 5.10 -1.91 -13.07
C TYR A 140 4.25 -2.89 -13.90
N CYS A 141 2.92 -2.80 -13.78
CA CYS A 141 1.98 -3.63 -14.54
C CYS A 141 2.20 -3.47 -16.06
N LEU A 142 2.33 -2.23 -16.55
CA LEU A 142 2.64 -1.93 -17.95
C LEU A 142 3.99 -2.50 -18.39
N SER A 143 5.01 -2.46 -17.52
CA SER A 143 6.34 -3.01 -17.83
C SER A 143 6.33 -4.54 -17.99
N LEU A 144 5.37 -5.23 -17.35
CA LEU A 144 5.11 -6.67 -17.55
C LEU A 144 4.29 -6.97 -18.81
N GLY A 145 3.93 -5.95 -19.60
CA GLY A 145 3.06 -6.08 -20.76
C GLY A 145 1.57 -6.23 -20.43
N CYS A 146 1.20 -6.11 -19.15
CA CYS A 146 -0.19 -6.15 -18.72
C CYS A 146 -0.88 -4.81 -19.02
N ASP A 147 -2.17 -4.85 -19.34
CA ASP A 147 -2.98 -3.66 -19.66
C ASP A 147 -4.13 -3.44 -18.66
N THR A 148 -4.28 -4.34 -17.69
CA THR A 148 -5.37 -4.34 -16.72
C THR A 148 -4.80 -4.47 -15.31
N LEU A 149 -5.28 -3.60 -14.42
CA LEU A 149 -4.99 -3.67 -13.00
C LEU A 149 -6.29 -3.98 -12.24
N GLY A 150 -6.29 -5.06 -11.49
CA GLY A 150 -7.40 -5.47 -10.62
C GLY A 150 -7.12 -5.20 -9.15
N LEU A 151 -8.19 -5.04 -8.37
CA LEU A 151 -8.16 -5.05 -6.91
C LEU A 151 -9.49 -5.58 -6.38
N ASP A 152 -9.53 -5.89 -5.09
CA ASP A 152 -10.75 -6.29 -4.42
C ASP A 152 -10.96 -5.56 -3.09
N ILE A 153 -12.23 -5.52 -2.67
CA ILE A 153 -12.65 -4.96 -1.40
C ILE A 153 -13.69 -5.89 -0.78
N LEU A 154 -13.48 -6.21 0.50
CA LEU A 154 -14.46 -6.87 1.33
C LEU A 154 -15.31 -5.83 2.07
N VAL A 155 -16.64 -5.87 1.87
CA VAL A 155 -17.56 -4.85 2.39
C VAL A 155 -18.69 -5.51 3.19
N PRO A 156 -18.82 -5.24 4.50
CA PRO A 156 -19.96 -5.71 5.29
C PRO A 156 -21.30 -5.26 4.71
N THR A 157 -22.29 -6.15 4.70
CA THR A 157 -23.64 -5.83 4.19
C THR A 157 -24.61 -5.43 5.31
N SER A 158 -24.29 -5.77 6.56
CA SER A 158 -25.12 -5.46 7.74
C SER A 158 -24.99 -4.01 8.22
N TYR A 159 -23.97 -3.28 7.78
CA TYR A 159 -23.75 -1.87 8.12
C TYR A 159 -22.89 -1.16 7.07
N ALA A 160 -23.02 0.16 6.97
CA ALA A 160 -22.15 0.96 6.13
C ALA A 160 -20.79 1.16 6.80
N HIS A 161 -19.75 0.45 6.35
CA HIS A 161 -18.40 0.62 6.86
C HIS A 161 -17.75 1.91 6.30
N PRO A 162 -17.52 2.96 7.13
CA PRO A 162 -17.16 4.29 6.60
C PRO A 162 -15.88 4.30 5.74
N LEU A 163 -14.87 3.53 6.14
CA LEU A 163 -13.63 3.43 5.37
C LEU A 163 -13.85 2.75 4.01
N LYS A 164 -14.57 1.62 3.95
CA LYS A 164 -14.81 0.90 2.69
C LYS A 164 -15.63 1.75 1.72
N THR A 165 -16.61 2.52 2.21
CA THR A 165 -17.35 3.50 1.39
C THR A 165 -16.43 4.57 0.80
N ARG A 166 -15.50 5.14 1.59
CA ARG A 166 -14.53 6.12 1.10
C ARG A 166 -13.52 5.53 0.12
N MET A 167 -13.05 4.30 0.39
CA MET A 167 -12.11 3.56 -0.47
C MET A 167 -12.74 3.28 -1.82
N GLU A 168 -13.98 2.76 -1.86
CA GLU A 168 -14.67 2.49 -3.12
C GLU A 168 -14.84 3.78 -3.95
N ALA A 169 -15.30 4.87 -3.33
CA ALA A 169 -15.42 6.15 -4.01
C ALA A 169 -14.07 6.66 -4.54
N TRP A 170 -12.97 6.38 -3.83
CA TRP A 170 -11.63 6.74 -4.27
C TRP A 170 -11.16 5.89 -5.45
N TYR A 171 -11.35 4.58 -5.42
CA TYR A 171 -10.99 3.71 -6.55
C TYR A 171 -11.77 4.05 -7.82
N ARG A 172 -13.07 4.37 -7.69
CA ARG A 172 -13.87 4.86 -8.83
C ARG A 172 -13.29 6.14 -9.44
N ARG A 173 -12.82 7.09 -8.61
CA ARG A 173 -12.12 8.29 -9.10
C ARG A 173 -10.77 8.00 -9.75
N LEU A 174 -10.11 6.91 -9.38
CA LEU A 174 -8.88 6.44 -10.01
C LEU A 174 -9.12 5.71 -11.34
N GLY A 175 -10.37 5.49 -11.73
CA GLY A 175 -10.77 4.84 -12.99
C GLY A 175 -11.15 3.37 -12.84
N PHE A 176 -11.15 2.82 -11.63
CA PHE A 176 -11.57 1.44 -11.39
C PHE A 176 -13.09 1.29 -11.52
N GLN A 177 -13.51 0.23 -12.21
CA GLN A 177 -14.90 -0.16 -12.38
C GLN A 177 -15.17 -1.46 -11.64
N LEU A 178 -16.33 -1.55 -10.98
CA LEU A 178 -16.80 -2.80 -10.38
C LEU A 178 -17.15 -3.78 -11.52
N VAL A 179 -16.46 -4.92 -11.57
CA VAL A 179 -16.66 -5.92 -12.64
C VAL A 179 -17.30 -7.21 -12.13
N ARG A 180 -17.16 -7.51 -10.84
CA ARG A 180 -17.71 -8.74 -10.24
C ARG A 180 -18.09 -8.49 -8.77
N LEU A 181 -19.26 -8.98 -8.40
CA LEU A 181 -19.63 -9.30 -7.02
C LEU A 181 -19.53 -10.82 -6.89
N ALA A 182 -18.81 -11.28 -5.89
CA ALA A 182 -18.54 -12.70 -5.68
C ALA A 182 -18.80 -13.13 -4.24
N ASP A 183 -18.92 -14.43 -4.02
CA ASP A 183 -18.86 -15.00 -2.69
C ASP A 183 -17.39 -15.01 -2.23
N PHE A 184 -17.14 -14.47 -1.04
CA PHE A 184 -15.80 -14.49 -0.46
C PHE A 184 -15.30 -15.92 -0.20
N ALA A 185 -16.23 -16.85 0.09
CA ALA A 185 -15.90 -18.24 0.39
C ALA A 185 -15.38 -19.01 -0.84
N ASP A 186 -15.72 -18.58 -2.06
CA ASP A 186 -15.22 -19.19 -3.29
C ASP A 186 -13.71 -18.98 -3.44
N ASP A 187 -13.26 -17.76 -3.20
CA ASP A 187 -11.86 -17.36 -3.37
C ASP A 187 -11.02 -17.60 -2.09
N TYR A 188 -11.64 -17.56 -0.90
CA TYR A 188 -10.97 -17.69 0.40
C TYR A 188 -11.74 -18.58 1.40
N PRO A 189 -11.93 -19.88 1.12
CA PRO A 189 -12.74 -20.78 1.94
C PRO A 189 -12.22 -20.93 3.38
N ALA A 190 -10.90 -20.84 3.60
CA ALA A 190 -10.30 -20.92 4.93
C ALA A 190 -10.50 -19.64 5.76
N LEU A 191 -10.72 -18.50 5.11
CA LEU A 191 -10.89 -17.21 5.79
C LEU A 191 -12.37 -16.86 6.02
N ALA A 192 -13.28 -17.36 5.17
CA ALA A 192 -14.71 -17.10 5.30
C ALA A 192 -15.30 -17.42 6.71
N PRO A 193 -14.91 -18.51 7.41
CA PRO A 193 -15.37 -18.77 8.77
C PRO A 193 -14.92 -17.72 9.81
N LEU A 194 -13.93 -16.89 9.48
CA LEU A 194 -13.42 -15.84 10.37
C LEU A 194 -14.17 -14.51 10.21
N LEU A 195 -15.13 -14.42 9.29
CA LEU A 195 -15.96 -13.22 9.14
C LEU A 195 -16.89 -13.04 10.33
N SER A 196 -17.08 -11.78 10.74
CA SER A 196 -18.02 -11.40 11.81
C SER A 196 -19.49 -11.44 11.35
N GLY A 197 -19.72 -11.46 10.04
CA GLY A 197 -21.04 -11.38 9.44
C GLY A 197 -20.98 -11.40 7.91
N PRO A 198 -22.12 -11.19 7.23
CA PRO A 198 -22.19 -11.22 5.79
C PRO A 198 -21.43 -10.05 5.15
N VAL A 199 -20.77 -10.33 4.02
CA VAL A 199 -19.94 -9.40 3.27
C VAL A 199 -20.19 -9.54 1.77
N ASP A 200 -20.06 -8.45 1.04
CA ASP A 200 -19.86 -8.47 -0.41
C ASP A 200 -18.36 -8.53 -0.70
N TYR A 201 -17.93 -9.50 -1.51
CA TYR A 201 -16.60 -9.48 -2.11
C TYR A 201 -16.68 -8.78 -3.47
N ARG A 202 -16.14 -7.56 -3.54
CA ARG A 202 -16.26 -6.66 -4.68
C ARG A 202 -14.95 -6.58 -5.44
N VAL A 203 -14.96 -6.97 -6.70
CA VAL A 203 -13.77 -6.96 -7.56
C VAL A 203 -13.86 -5.83 -8.57
N PHE A 204 -12.78 -5.06 -8.61
CA PHE A 204 -12.66 -3.88 -9.46
C PHE A 204 -11.51 -4.04 -10.44
N GLU A 205 -11.67 -3.48 -11.63
CA GLU A 205 -10.65 -3.45 -12.66
C GLU A 205 -10.51 -2.05 -13.27
N LYS A 206 -9.28 -1.73 -13.67
CA LYS A 206 -8.93 -0.51 -14.40
C LYS A 206 -8.10 -0.89 -15.62
N LYS A 207 -8.49 -0.38 -16.79
CA LYS A 207 -7.64 -0.39 -17.98
C LYS A 207 -6.55 0.67 -17.85
N LEU A 208 -5.31 0.28 -18.14
CA LEU A 208 -4.12 1.13 -18.07
C LEU A 208 -3.78 1.76 -19.42
N LYS A 209 -4.48 1.35 -20.50
CA LYS A 209 -4.39 1.86 -21.86
C LYS A 209 -5.78 2.17 -22.39
#